data_AF-A0A945PM07-F1
#
_entry.id   AF-A0A945PM07-F1
#
_cell.length_a   1.000
_cell.length_b   1.000
_cell.length_c   1.000
_cell.angle_alpha   90.00
_cell.angle_beta   90.00
_cell.angle_gamma   90.00
#
_symmetry.space_group_name_H-M   'P 1'
#
loop_
_entity.id
_entity.type
_entity.pdbx_description
1 polymer ?
#
loop_
_entity_poly.entity_id
_entity_poly.type
_entity_poly.pdbx_seq_one_letter_code
_entity_poly.pdbx_strand_id
1 'polypeptide(L)'
;MTFGQSNHNMMRFAHQLSLLFVTAFVLGACAETQLVVHAAKTWGRDKSKDAAVKYKIGNPYQIKGVWYYPAVNYSYVETGIASWYGPNFNKRPTANGELFDMNKVSAAHRTLPLPSMVQVTNLENGRSIRVRVNDRGPFAHSRIIDMSRRGAQLLGFSRKGTTRVRVRVLADESRQMAALSGARQLARAGDIRTMPKPDSSDTPPVVPAPRGVVTKEALEGAPKPTTVKLARAGKPKPGSWQIQRPKKLPSETKVIQGPVEKTTMYIQAGAFTEFFNANRLKRRLSSFGNTVITGVVLGDQNLYRVRVGPIDNLAKADGLLEKIINTGVPGARITLER
;
A
#
# COMPACT_ATOMS: atom_id res chain seq x y z
N MET A 1 -91.49 -36.94 8.49
CA MET A 1 -90.07 -37.28 8.77
C MET A 1 -89.34 -37.06 7.46
N THR A 2 -88.53 -36.02 7.20
CA THR A 2 -87.20 -35.74 7.76
C THR A 2 -86.74 -34.32 7.34
N PHE A 3 -87.29 -33.25 7.92
CA PHE A 3 -86.75 -31.89 7.78
C PHE A 3 -85.93 -31.54 9.03
N GLY A 4 -84.68 -32.00 9.09
CA GLY A 4 -83.81 -31.74 10.25
C GLY A 4 -82.32 -32.04 10.07
N GLN A 5 -81.91 -32.64 8.95
CA GLN A 5 -80.55 -33.17 8.80
C GLN A 5 -79.61 -32.29 7.95
N SER A 6 -80.13 -31.21 7.33
CA SER A 6 -79.35 -30.35 6.41
C SER A 6 -78.49 -29.29 7.12
N ASN A 7 -78.95 -28.71 8.24
CA ASN A 7 -78.23 -27.62 8.91
C ASN A 7 -77.04 -28.09 9.77
N HIS A 8 -77.02 -29.35 10.21
CA HIS A 8 -75.91 -29.88 11.01
C HIS A 8 -74.65 -30.16 10.19
N ASN A 9 -74.78 -30.57 8.92
CA ASN A 9 -73.63 -30.83 8.07
C ASN A 9 -72.96 -29.53 7.60
N MET A 10 -73.73 -28.47 7.37
CA MET A 10 -73.19 -27.17 6.96
C MET A 10 -72.41 -26.46 8.08
N MET A 11 -72.89 -26.52 9.34
CA MET A 11 -72.13 -26.01 10.49
C MET A 11 -70.86 -26.81 10.77
N ARG A 12 -70.89 -28.14 10.62
CA ARG A 12 -69.70 -28.99 10.80
C ARG A 12 -68.64 -28.72 9.74
N PHE A 13 -69.05 -28.49 8.49
CA PHE A 13 -68.14 -28.14 7.40
C PHE A 13 -67.50 -26.76 7.61
N ALA A 14 -68.28 -25.77 8.06
CA ALA A 14 -67.76 -24.45 8.39
C ALA A 14 -66.79 -24.46 9.58
N HIS A 15 -67.06 -25.28 10.61
CA HIS A 15 -66.13 -25.49 11.72
C HIS A 15 -64.86 -26.21 11.29
N GLN A 16 -64.94 -27.23 10.43
CA GLN A 16 -63.75 -27.92 9.91
C GLN A 16 -62.89 -27.01 9.02
N LEU A 17 -63.51 -26.17 8.18
CA LEU A 17 -62.79 -25.19 7.36
C LEU A 17 -62.13 -24.11 8.22
N SER A 18 -62.81 -23.64 9.26
CA SER A 18 -62.25 -22.67 10.22
C SER A 18 -61.09 -23.27 11.01
N LEU A 19 -61.20 -24.53 11.45
CA LEU A 19 -60.11 -25.25 12.14
C LEU A 19 -58.88 -25.41 11.24
N LEU A 20 -59.08 -25.71 9.94
CA LEU A 20 -58.01 -25.82 8.94
C LEU A 20 -57.34 -24.46 8.65
N PHE A 21 -58.11 -23.38 8.58
CA PHE A 21 -57.55 -22.04 8.41
C PHE A 21 -56.76 -21.57 9.64
N VAL A 22 -57.26 -21.82 10.85
CA VAL A 22 -56.57 -21.48 12.10
C VAL A 22 -55.27 -22.28 12.23
N THR A 23 -55.27 -23.58 11.93
CA THR A 23 -54.05 -24.40 11.97
C THR A 23 -53.03 -24.00 10.90
N ALA A 24 -53.45 -23.65 9.68
CA ALA A 24 -52.56 -23.11 8.65
C ALA A 24 -51.94 -21.76 9.05
N PHE A 25 -52.71 -20.88 9.71
CA PHE A 25 -52.21 -19.60 10.22
C PHE A 25 -51.20 -19.77 11.36
N VAL A 26 -51.44 -20.70 12.28
CA VAL A 26 -50.53 -20.97 13.41
C VAL A 26 -49.19 -21.55 12.91
N LEU A 27 -49.21 -22.41 11.88
CA LEU A 27 -47.98 -22.97 11.30
C LEU A 27 -47.17 -21.93 10.49
N GLY A 28 -47.82 -21.00 9.79
CA GLY A 28 -47.14 -19.89 9.08
C GLY A 28 -46.43 -18.92 10.03
N ALA A 29 -47.04 -18.62 11.19
CA ALA A 29 -46.47 -17.70 12.19
C ALA A 29 -45.17 -18.22 12.84
N CYS A 30 -44.98 -19.54 12.93
CA CYS A 30 -43.74 -20.13 13.46
C CYS A 30 -42.55 -20.02 12.48
N ALA A 31 -42.80 -20.01 11.16
CA ALA A 31 -41.75 -19.88 10.16
C ALA A 31 -41.22 -18.44 10.06
N GLU A 32 -42.12 -17.45 10.14
CA GLU A 32 -41.75 -16.03 10.11
C GLU A 32 -40.96 -15.60 11.35
N THR A 33 -41.30 -16.13 12.53
CA THR A 33 -40.60 -15.80 13.78
C THR A 33 -39.16 -16.30 13.79
N GLN A 34 -38.84 -17.47 13.20
CA GLN A 34 -37.46 -17.91 13.07
C GLN A 34 -36.65 -17.06 12.08
N LEU A 35 -37.26 -16.62 10.97
CA LEU A 35 -36.61 -15.73 10.00
C LEU A 35 -36.35 -14.35 10.62
N VAL A 36 -37.29 -13.81 11.39
CA VAL A 36 -37.14 -12.53 12.10
C VAL A 36 -36.11 -12.62 13.21
N VAL A 37 -36.02 -13.71 13.96
CA VAL A 37 -34.99 -13.89 15.00
C VAL A 37 -33.61 -14.09 14.37
N HIS A 38 -33.46 -14.79 13.25
CA HIS A 38 -32.19 -14.88 12.53
C HIS A 38 -31.81 -13.57 11.80
N ALA A 39 -32.78 -12.83 11.26
CA ALA A 39 -32.60 -11.50 10.69
C ALA A 39 -32.21 -10.49 11.77
N ALA A 40 -32.86 -10.51 12.94
CA ALA A 40 -32.50 -9.67 14.08
C ALA A 40 -31.13 -10.05 14.68
N LYS A 41 -30.78 -11.34 14.70
CA LYS A 41 -29.46 -11.82 15.16
C LYS A 41 -28.33 -11.53 14.16
N THR A 42 -28.64 -11.34 12.88
CA THR A 42 -27.69 -10.82 11.88
C THR A 42 -27.61 -9.30 11.90
N TRP A 43 -28.73 -8.61 12.14
CA TRP A 43 -28.79 -7.14 12.27
C TRP A 43 -28.17 -6.61 13.57
N GLY A 44 -28.25 -7.39 14.66
CA GLY A 44 -27.63 -7.05 15.95
C GLY A 44 -26.13 -7.39 16.04
N ARG A 45 -25.57 -8.11 15.07
CA ARG A 45 -24.15 -8.51 15.05
C ARG A 45 -23.25 -7.59 14.24
N ASP A 46 -23.80 -6.60 13.53
CA ASP A 46 -23.02 -5.62 12.78
C ASP A 46 -22.73 -4.33 13.58
N LYS A 47 -22.60 -4.49 14.91
CA LYS A 47 -21.67 -3.67 15.69
C LYS A 47 -20.36 -4.42 15.80
N SER A 48 -19.76 -4.75 14.65
CA SER A 48 -18.29 -4.66 14.58
C SER A 48 -17.97 -3.29 15.14
N LYS A 49 -17.40 -3.24 16.34
CA LYS A 49 -16.59 -2.10 16.73
C LYS A 49 -15.50 -2.07 15.68
N ASP A 50 -15.74 -1.40 14.55
CA ASP A 50 -14.71 -1.10 13.58
C ASP A 50 -13.66 -0.37 14.40
N ALA A 51 -12.60 -1.11 14.76
CA ALA A 51 -11.54 -0.59 15.60
C ALA A 51 -11.15 0.75 14.98
N ALA A 52 -11.24 1.82 15.77
CA ALA A 52 -11.04 3.17 15.27
C ALA A 52 -9.78 3.17 14.40
N VAL A 53 -9.95 3.50 13.11
CA VAL A 53 -8.90 3.40 12.11
C VAL A 53 -7.70 4.19 12.61
N LYS A 54 -6.64 3.48 13.03
CA LYS A 54 -5.51 4.11 13.70
C LYS A 54 -4.58 4.69 12.65
N TYR A 55 -4.54 6.01 12.56
CA TYR A 55 -3.57 6.67 11.71
C TYR A 55 -2.18 6.63 12.33
N LYS A 56 -1.17 6.23 11.56
CA LYS A 56 0.24 6.28 11.95
C LYS A 56 1.15 6.44 10.74
N ILE A 57 2.16 7.28 10.87
CA ILE A 57 3.34 7.24 10.00
C ILE A 57 4.20 6.03 10.43
N GLY A 58 4.44 5.92 11.74
CA GLY A 58 5.27 4.86 12.33
C GLY A 58 6.74 5.26 12.39
N ASN A 59 7.47 4.64 13.31
CA ASN A 59 8.90 4.89 13.48
C ASN A 59 9.70 4.19 12.37
N PRO A 60 10.93 4.66 12.06
CA PRO A 60 11.87 3.91 11.25
C PRO A 60 12.06 2.50 11.80
N TYR A 61 12.23 1.53 10.90
CA TYR A 61 12.37 0.13 11.28
C TYR A 61 13.28 -0.60 10.29
N GLN A 62 13.87 -1.71 10.74
CA GLN A 62 14.82 -2.50 9.96
C GLN A 62 14.27 -3.91 9.70
N ILE A 63 14.43 -4.40 8.47
CA ILE A 63 14.13 -5.80 8.10
C ILE A 63 15.33 -6.34 7.34
N LYS A 64 15.92 -7.43 7.84
CA LYS A 64 17.10 -8.09 7.22
C LYS A 64 18.24 -7.10 6.91
N GLY A 65 18.55 -6.21 7.85
CA GLY A 65 19.60 -5.19 7.69
C GLY A 65 19.18 -3.94 6.90
N VAL A 66 18.03 -3.93 6.21
CA VAL A 66 17.56 -2.80 5.41
C VAL A 66 16.67 -1.89 6.23
N TRP A 67 17.03 -0.61 6.31
CA TRP A 67 16.24 0.43 6.97
C TRP A 67 15.10 0.94 6.09
N TYR A 68 13.94 1.13 6.71
CA TYR A 68 12.75 1.75 6.13
C TYR A 68 12.34 2.95 6.97
N TYR A 69 12.04 4.06 6.30
CA TYR A 69 11.67 5.32 6.93
C TYR A 69 10.26 5.71 6.47
N PRO A 70 9.23 5.34 7.24
CA PRO A 70 7.87 5.79 6.94
C PRO A 70 7.78 7.32 6.97
N ALA A 71 7.14 7.89 5.96
CA ALA A 71 7.05 9.34 5.81
C ALA A 71 5.78 9.72 5.04
N VAL A 72 5.28 10.94 5.27
CA VAL A 72 4.16 11.49 4.49
C VAL A 72 4.69 11.93 3.13
N ASN A 73 4.17 11.33 2.07
CA ASN A 73 4.51 11.68 0.69
C ASN A 73 3.25 11.62 -0.17
N TYR A 74 2.53 12.73 -0.26
CA TYR A 74 1.31 12.83 -1.05
C TYR A 74 1.59 12.92 -2.56
N SER A 75 2.82 13.28 -2.96
CA SER A 75 3.28 13.27 -4.34
C SER A 75 3.87 11.91 -4.79
N TYR A 76 3.80 10.87 -3.95
CA TYR A 76 4.40 9.58 -4.23
C TYR A 76 3.86 8.92 -5.50
N VAL A 77 4.78 8.62 -6.42
CA VAL A 77 4.56 7.77 -7.59
C VAL A 77 5.77 6.85 -7.75
N GLU A 78 5.55 5.54 -7.79
CA GLU A 78 6.62 4.55 -8.01
C GLU A 78 6.13 3.48 -8.99
N THR A 79 7.03 3.04 -9.88
CA THR A 79 6.84 1.87 -10.73
C THR A 79 7.75 0.75 -10.27
N GLY A 80 7.20 -0.45 -10.17
CA GLY A 80 7.94 -1.61 -9.68
C GLY A 80 7.10 -2.87 -9.77
N ILE A 81 7.45 -3.87 -8.98
CA ILE A 81 6.75 -5.16 -8.98
C ILE A 81 5.82 -5.23 -7.78
N ALA A 82 4.58 -5.65 -8.03
CA ALA A 82 3.62 -6.03 -7.00
C ALA A 82 3.63 -7.54 -6.80
N SER A 83 3.34 -7.95 -5.58
CA SER A 83 2.93 -9.32 -5.20
C SER A 83 1.57 -9.27 -4.52
N TRP A 84 1.09 -10.41 -4.05
CA TRP A 84 -0.04 -10.48 -3.15
C TRP A 84 0.24 -11.48 -2.02
N TYR A 85 -0.26 -11.20 -0.82
CA TYR A 85 0.04 -12.00 0.37
C TYR A 85 -0.95 -13.17 0.50
N GLY A 86 -0.39 -14.36 0.74
CA GLY A 86 -1.10 -15.63 0.74
C GLY A 86 -2.07 -15.84 1.92
N PRO A 87 -2.77 -16.99 1.96
CA PRO A 87 -3.87 -17.21 2.91
C PRO A 87 -3.48 -17.20 4.39
N ASN A 88 -2.20 -17.42 4.72
CA ASN A 88 -1.68 -17.56 6.08
C ASN A 88 -1.79 -16.28 6.94
N PHE A 89 -2.05 -15.13 6.31
CA PHE A 89 -2.19 -13.85 6.99
C PHE A 89 -3.64 -13.53 7.40
N ASN A 90 -4.62 -14.28 6.88
CA ASN A 90 -6.03 -13.96 7.08
C ASN A 90 -6.40 -13.88 8.55
N LYS A 91 -7.20 -12.88 8.92
CA LYS A 91 -7.64 -12.60 10.29
C LYS A 91 -6.50 -12.29 11.27
N ARG A 92 -5.29 -12.01 10.81
CA ARG A 92 -4.21 -11.47 11.64
C ARG A 92 -4.30 -9.94 11.68
N PRO A 93 -3.87 -9.29 12.77
CA PRO A 93 -3.74 -7.84 12.81
C PRO A 93 -2.70 -7.36 11.79
N THR A 94 -3.07 -6.35 11.02
CA THR A 94 -2.17 -5.55 10.18
C THR A 94 -1.36 -4.59 11.05
N ALA A 95 -0.37 -3.92 10.46
CA ALA A 95 0.47 -2.97 11.17
C ALA A 95 -0.35 -1.87 11.87
N ASN A 96 -1.48 -1.40 11.33
CA ASN A 96 -2.32 -0.40 11.99
C ASN A 96 -3.39 -0.98 12.94
N GLY A 97 -3.38 -2.30 13.16
CA GLY A 97 -4.22 -2.99 14.14
C GLY A 97 -5.54 -3.53 13.58
N GLU A 98 -5.87 -3.24 12.33
CA GLU A 98 -7.06 -3.80 11.68
C GLU A 98 -6.86 -5.28 11.35
N LEU A 99 -7.91 -6.09 11.44
CA LEU A 99 -7.84 -7.48 10.98
C LEU A 99 -7.76 -7.53 9.45
N PHE A 100 -6.75 -8.23 8.94
CA PHE A 100 -6.64 -8.47 7.52
C PHE A 100 -7.72 -9.45 7.03
N ASP A 101 -8.43 -9.07 5.96
CA ASP A 101 -9.34 -9.93 5.21
C ASP A 101 -8.89 -10.01 3.76
N MET A 102 -8.47 -11.20 3.33
CA MET A 102 -7.98 -11.41 1.96
C MET A 102 -9.04 -11.18 0.88
N ASN A 103 -10.33 -11.21 1.24
CA ASN A 103 -11.45 -11.00 0.33
C ASN A 103 -11.85 -9.52 0.21
N LYS A 104 -11.29 -8.65 1.05
CA LYS A 104 -11.47 -7.20 0.95
C LYS A 104 -10.30 -6.59 0.16
N VAL A 105 -10.54 -5.45 -0.46
CA VAL A 105 -9.50 -4.72 -1.20
C VAL A 105 -8.63 -3.92 -0.22
N SER A 106 -7.39 -4.38 -0.03
CA SER A 106 -6.37 -3.72 0.81
C SER A 106 -4.98 -4.00 0.26
N ALA A 107 -3.97 -3.29 0.78
CA ALA A 107 -2.58 -3.46 0.41
C ALA A 107 -1.61 -3.19 1.57
N ALA A 108 -0.40 -3.73 1.45
CA ALA A 108 0.74 -3.43 2.31
C ALA A 108 1.75 -2.54 1.56
N HIS A 109 2.29 -1.53 2.25
CA HIS A 109 3.37 -0.70 1.72
C HIS A 109 4.44 -0.44 2.79
N ARG A 110 5.70 -0.35 2.34
CA ARG A 110 6.89 -0.20 3.20
C ARG A 110 6.87 1.11 4.00
N THR A 111 6.61 2.24 3.35
CA THR A 111 6.89 3.56 3.95
C THR A 111 5.74 4.56 3.91
N LEU A 112 4.59 4.21 3.34
CA LEU A 112 3.47 5.16 3.29
C LEU A 112 2.78 5.22 4.67
N PRO A 113 2.19 6.36 5.06
CA PRO A 113 1.37 6.44 6.26
C PRO A 113 0.24 5.43 6.21
N LEU A 114 -0.18 4.92 7.35
CA LEU A 114 -1.30 3.99 7.46
C LEU A 114 -2.48 4.68 8.16
N PRO A 115 -3.71 4.56 7.65
CA PRO A 115 -3.99 4.17 6.28
C PRO A 115 -3.54 5.23 5.26
N SER A 116 -3.28 4.83 4.02
CA SER A 116 -3.18 5.73 2.85
C SER A 116 -4.07 5.21 1.72
N MET A 117 -4.50 6.11 0.84
CA MET A 117 -5.23 5.74 -0.37
C MET A 117 -4.32 5.84 -1.58
N VAL A 118 -4.25 4.77 -2.35
CA VAL A 118 -3.41 4.71 -3.54
C VAL A 118 -4.22 4.23 -4.74
N GLN A 119 -3.86 4.70 -5.92
CA GLN A 119 -4.22 4.09 -7.18
C GLN A 119 -3.11 3.11 -7.58
N VAL A 120 -3.47 1.85 -7.76
CA VAL A 120 -2.57 0.82 -8.30
C VAL A 120 -2.98 0.55 -9.72
N THR A 121 -2.03 0.57 -10.66
CA THR A 121 -2.25 0.27 -12.08
C THR A 121 -1.36 -0.90 -12.47
N ASN A 122 -1.93 -1.98 -12.96
CA ASN A 122 -1.19 -3.08 -13.57
C ASN A 122 -0.75 -2.67 -14.98
N LEU A 123 0.55 -2.55 -15.19
CA LEU A 123 1.14 -2.03 -16.42
C LEU A 123 1.08 -3.05 -17.57
N GLU A 124 0.87 -4.33 -17.25
CA GLU A 124 0.77 -5.39 -18.27
C GLU A 124 -0.61 -5.47 -18.95
N ASN A 125 -1.66 -4.95 -18.31
CA ASN A 125 -3.03 -5.03 -18.83
C ASN A 125 -3.84 -3.72 -18.72
N GLY A 126 -3.26 -2.65 -18.18
CA GLY A 126 -3.90 -1.34 -18.05
C GLY A 126 -4.97 -1.26 -16.95
N ARG A 127 -5.25 -2.34 -16.21
CA ARG A 127 -6.26 -2.33 -15.13
C ARG A 127 -5.78 -1.54 -13.93
N SER A 128 -6.67 -0.74 -13.36
CA SER A 128 -6.39 0.09 -12.20
C SER A 128 -7.53 0.04 -11.19
N ILE A 129 -7.16 0.08 -9.90
CA ILE A 129 -8.08 0.15 -8.77
C ILE A 129 -7.56 1.15 -7.72
N ARG A 130 -8.48 1.74 -6.96
CA ARG A 130 -8.16 2.49 -5.74
C ARG A 130 -8.13 1.54 -4.55
N VAL A 131 -7.07 1.61 -3.75
CA VAL A 131 -6.80 0.64 -2.68
C VAL A 131 -6.31 1.33 -1.43
N ARG A 132 -6.82 0.86 -0.30
CA ARG A 132 -6.38 1.27 1.03
C ARG A 132 -5.14 0.50 1.43
N VAL A 133 -4.08 1.23 1.73
CA VAL A 133 -2.87 0.69 2.34
C VAL A 133 -3.05 0.74 3.84
N ASN A 134 -3.08 -0.41 4.52
CA ASN A 134 -3.25 -0.51 5.97
C ASN A 134 -2.18 -1.36 6.66
N ASP A 135 -1.24 -1.90 5.89
CA ASP A 135 -0.21 -2.79 6.41
C ASP A 135 1.21 -2.43 5.93
N ARG A 136 2.22 -3.08 6.52
CA ARG A 136 3.65 -2.93 6.22
C ARG A 136 4.18 -4.11 5.40
N GLY A 137 5.19 -3.84 4.58
CA GLY A 137 5.75 -4.77 3.60
C GLY A 137 5.46 -4.32 2.16
N PRO A 138 5.85 -5.09 1.14
CA PRO A 138 6.69 -6.30 1.17
C PRO A 138 8.16 -6.04 1.53
N PHE A 139 8.87 -7.13 1.84
CA PHE A 139 10.31 -7.11 2.18
C PHE A 139 11.17 -8.09 1.36
N ALA A 140 10.57 -8.72 0.35
CA ALA A 140 11.25 -9.67 -0.53
C ALA A 140 11.40 -9.08 -1.94
N HIS A 141 12.45 -9.48 -2.66
CA HIS A 141 12.65 -9.25 -4.10
C HIS A 141 12.35 -7.83 -4.60
N SER A 142 12.67 -6.82 -3.78
CA SER A 142 12.41 -5.39 -4.05
C SER A 142 10.98 -5.09 -4.51
N ARG A 143 9.99 -5.88 -4.07
CA ARG A 143 8.58 -5.61 -4.34
C ARG A 143 8.19 -4.29 -3.70
N ILE A 144 7.31 -3.53 -4.35
CA ILE A 144 6.95 -2.18 -3.90
C ILE A 144 5.62 -2.17 -3.14
N ILE A 145 4.74 -3.12 -3.43
CA ILE A 145 3.41 -3.23 -2.81
C ILE A 145 2.96 -4.69 -2.80
N ASP A 146 2.29 -5.11 -1.74
CA ASP A 146 1.56 -6.37 -1.73
C ASP A 146 0.07 -6.11 -1.70
N MET A 147 -0.67 -6.72 -2.63
CA MET A 147 -2.12 -6.62 -2.71
C MET A 147 -2.79 -7.71 -1.89
N SER A 148 -4.00 -7.48 -1.40
CA SER A 148 -4.86 -8.58 -0.96
C SER A 148 -5.22 -9.50 -2.14
N ARG A 149 -5.68 -10.73 -1.85
CA ARG A 149 -6.15 -11.66 -2.88
C ARG A 149 -7.23 -11.03 -3.76
N ARG A 150 -8.21 -10.33 -3.16
CA ARG A 150 -9.24 -9.63 -3.92
C ARG A 150 -8.66 -8.52 -4.80
N GLY A 151 -7.72 -7.73 -4.29
CA GLY A 151 -7.01 -6.72 -5.08
C GLY A 151 -6.28 -7.31 -6.28
N ALA A 152 -5.59 -8.44 -6.09
CA ALA A 152 -4.89 -9.14 -7.16
C ALA A 152 -5.81 -9.74 -8.22
N GLN A 153 -7.00 -10.22 -7.83
CA GLN A 153 -8.02 -10.69 -8.77
C GLN A 153 -8.53 -9.54 -9.64
N LEU A 154 -8.85 -8.39 -9.04
CA LEU A 154 -9.36 -7.22 -9.76
C LEU A 154 -8.30 -6.65 -10.72
N LEU A 155 -7.04 -6.60 -10.30
CA LEU A 155 -5.90 -6.19 -11.14
C LEU A 155 -5.47 -7.25 -12.17
N GLY A 156 -6.03 -8.46 -12.10
CA GLY A 156 -5.79 -9.52 -13.08
C GLY A 156 -4.43 -10.20 -12.99
N PHE A 157 -3.85 -10.34 -11.79
CA PHE A 157 -2.56 -11.03 -11.61
C PHE A 157 -2.54 -12.09 -10.50
N SER A 158 -3.70 -12.43 -9.91
CA SER A 158 -3.78 -13.42 -8.82
C SER A 158 -3.16 -14.77 -9.18
N ARG A 159 -3.42 -15.28 -10.38
CA ARG A 159 -2.85 -16.56 -10.88
C ARG A 159 -1.34 -16.48 -11.13
N LYS A 160 -0.85 -15.33 -11.64
CA LYS A 160 0.56 -15.09 -11.92
C LYS A 160 1.38 -14.87 -10.65
N GLY A 161 0.73 -14.46 -9.55
CA GLY A 161 1.38 -14.17 -8.27
C GLY A 161 2.00 -12.77 -8.19
N THR A 162 2.58 -12.29 -9.29
CA THR A 162 3.24 -10.99 -9.37
C THR A 162 2.90 -10.27 -10.67
N THR A 163 3.02 -8.94 -10.69
CA THR A 163 2.88 -8.14 -11.91
C THR A 163 3.64 -6.83 -11.81
N ARG A 164 3.89 -6.19 -12.96
CA ARG A 164 4.42 -4.83 -13.04
C ARG A 164 3.32 -3.84 -12.71
N VAL A 165 3.59 -2.92 -11.79
CA VAL A 165 2.62 -1.91 -11.37
C VAL A 165 3.18 -0.50 -11.32
N ARG A 166 2.27 0.47 -11.40
CA ARG A 166 2.46 1.83 -10.89
C ARG A 166 1.60 2.03 -9.65
N VAL A 167 2.19 2.56 -8.60
CA VAL A 167 1.51 3.00 -7.38
C VAL A 167 1.57 4.52 -7.33
N ARG A 168 0.40 5.16 -7.17
CA ARG A 168 0.28 6.62 -6.99
C ARG A 168 -0.54 6.89 -5.74
N VAL A 169 -0.07 7.76 -4.84
CA VAL A 169 -0.90 8.23 -3.72
C VAL A 169 -2.02 9.12 -4.24
N LEU A 170 -3.24 8.87 -3.76
CA LEU A 170 -4.39 9.76 -3.93
C LEU A 170 -4.38 10.75 -2.76
N ALA A 171 -3.86 11.94 -3.02
CA ALA A 171 -3.52 12.91 -1.99
C ALA A 171 -4.74 13.35 -1.16
N ASP A 172 -5.83 13.74 -1.82
CA ASP A 172 -7.01 14.27 -1.15
C ASP A 172 -7.68 13.22 -0.26
N GLU A 173 -7.87 12.01 -0.77
CA GLU A 173 -8.44 10.89 -0.02
C GLU A 173 -7.53 10.46 1.14
N SER A 174 -6.22 10.50 0.96
CA SER A 174 -5.26 10.18 2.03
C SER A 174 -5.28 11.23 3.15
N ARG A 175 -5.38 12.53 2.79
CA ARG A 175 -5.54 13.62 3.75
C ARG A 175 -6.87 13.52 4.51
N GLN A 176 -7.96 13.18 3.82
CA GLN A 176 -9.26 12.97 4.44
C GLN A 176 -9.20 11.82 5.46
N MET A 177 -8.59 10.68 5.11
CA MET A 177 -8.41 9.58 6.07
C MET A 177 -7.58 9.97 7.28
N ALA A 178 -6.48 10.71 7.09
CA ALA A 178 -5.70 11.25 8.20
C ALA A 178 -6.55 12.16 9.11
N ALA A 179 -7.33 13.08 8.52
CA ALA A 179 -8.18 14.01 9.27
C ALA A 179 -9.30 13.30 10.05
N LEU A 180 -9.94 12.30 9.44
CA LEU A 180 -11.00 11.50 10.06
C LEU A 180 -10.47 10.61 11.20
N SER A 181 -9.19 10.23 11.14
CA SER A 181 -8.51 9.40 12.14
C SER A 181 -7.86 10.22 13.28
N GLY A 182 -8.22 11.51 13.40
CA GLY A 182 -7.68 12.41 14.45
C GLY A 182 -6.35 13.08 14.11
N ALA A 183 -5.70 12.74 12.99
CA ALA A 183 -4.41 13.29 12.57
C ALA A 183 -4.55 14.57 11.71
N ARG A 184 -5.37 15.53 12.17
CA ARG A 184 -5.71 16.76 11.41
C ARG A 184 -4.51 17.64 11.05
N GLN A 185 -3.49 17.70 11.90
CA GLN A 185 -2.27 18.47 11.61
C GLN A 185 -1.46 17.84 10.46
N LEU A 186 -1.33 16.52 10.44
CA LEU A 186 -0.64 15.76 9.38
C LEU A 186 -1.42 15.76 8.06
N ALA A 187 -2.75 15.83 8.13
CA ALA A 187 -3.61 16.02 6.97
C ALA A 187 -3.38 17.38 6.28
N ARG A 188 -2.94 18.40 7.03
CA ARG A 188 -2.66 19.76 6.52
C ARG A 188 -1.19 19.98 6.15
N ALA A 189 -0.29 19.13 6.63
CA ALA A 189 1.13 19.23 6.33
C ALA A 189 1.39 18.94 4.83
N GLY A 190 2.41 19.59 4.26
CA GLY A 190 2.95 19.23 2.95
C GLY A 190 3.61 17.84 2.97
N ASP A 191 4.39 17.52 1.94
CA ASP A 191 5.23 16.32 1.99
C ASP A 191 6.25 16.47 3.14
N ILE A 192 6.10 15.68 4.19
CA ILE A 192 7.07 15.63 5.30
C ILE A 192 8.07 14.52 4.93
N ARG A 193 9.09 14.91 4.17
CA ARG A 193 10.19 14.03 3.76
C ARG A 193 11.31 13.92 4.81
N THR A 194 11.13 14.47 6.02
CA THR A 194 12.23 14.61 6.99
C THR A 194 12.88 13.26 7.29
N MET A 195 14.07 13.09 6.73
CA MET A 195 15.06 12.10 7.12
C MET A 195 15.52 12.49 8.54
N PRO A 196 15.43 11.62 9.55
CA PRO A 196 16.46 11.61 10.56
C PRO A 196 17.74 11.23 9.81
N LYS A 197 18.72 12.14 9.78
CA LYS A 197 20.10 11.73 9.54
C LYS A 197 20.36 10.61 10.57
N PRO A 198 20.81 9.41 10.19
CA PRO A 198 21.25 8.46 11.19
C PRO A 198 22.29 9.17 12.02
N ASP A 199 22.06 9.21 13.34
CA ASP A 199 23.12 9.62 14.23
C ASP A 199 24.31 8.73 13.92
N SER A 200 25.46 9.37 13.69
CA SER A 200 26.65 8.72 13.14
C SER A 200 27.35 7.83 14.19
N SER A 201 26.64 7.50 15.27
CA SER A 201 27.09 6.81 16.46
C SER A 201 26.85 5.29 16.43
N ASP A 202 26.00 4.78 15.52
CA ASP A 202 25.63 3.34 15.48
C ASP A 202 26.08 2.61 14.20
N THR A 203 27.06 3.18 13.49
CA THR A 203 27.83 2.38 12.52
C THR A 203 28.96 1.70 13.28
N PRO A 204 29.12 0.36 13.25
CA PRO A 204 30.37 -0.26 13.67
C PRO A 204 31.50 0.45 12.91
N PRO A 205 32.57 0.91 13.58
CA PRO A 205 33.59 1.71 12.91
C PRO A 205 34.13 0.90 11.74
N VAL A 206 33.86 1.37 10.52
CA VAL A 206 34.60 0.93 9.35
C VAL A 206 36.01 1.45 9.61
N VAL A 207 36.90 0.55 10.04
CA VAL A 207 38.32 0.85 10.13
C VAL A 207 38.74 1.33 8.73
N PRO A 208 39.10 2.61 8.56
CA PRO A 208 39.57 3.06 7.27
C PRO A 208 40.86 2.31 6.96
N ALA A 209 41.00 1.78 5.75
CA ALA A 209 42.28 1.28 5.27
C ALA A 209 43.36 2.36 5.50
N PRO A 210 44.58 1.98 5.92
CA PRO A 210 45.62 2.94 6.29
C PRO A 210 45.87 3.89 5.11
N ARG A 211 45.55 5.17 5.30
CA ARG A 211 45.89 6.25 4.38
C ARG A 211 47.30 6.71 4.74
N GLY A 212 48.22 6.61 3.78
CA GLY A 212 49.54 7.22 3.88
C GLY A 212 49.40 8.72 4.18
N VAL A 213 50.24 9.20 5.10
CA VAL A 213 50.26 10.58 5.58
C VAL A 213 50.75 11.48 4.46
N VAL A 214 49.99 12.51 4.10
CA VAL A 214 50.49 13.67 3.35
C VAL A 214 50.24 14.90 4.21
N THR A 215 51.30 15.65 4.45
CA THR A 215 51.42 16.79 5.36
C THR A 215 50.62 18.01 4.90
N LYS A 216 50.32 18.88 5.88
CA LYS A 216 49.52 20.10 5.73
C LYS A 216 50.40 21.28 5.31
N GLU A 217 50.14 21.86 4.15
CA GLU A 217 50.47 23.26 3.87
C GLU A 217 49.31 23.96 3.12
N ALA A 218 48.77 24.98 3.80
CA ALA A 218 48.11 26.21 3.34
C ALA A 218 47.12 26.22 2.15
N LEU A 219 45.89 26.69 2.39
CA LEU A 219 45.53 28.08 2.06
C LEU A 219 44.23 28.52 2.76
N GLU A 220 44.28 29.72 3.33
CA GLU A 220 43.21 30.43 4.04
C GLU A 220 42.16 31.01 3.08
N GLY A 221 40.93 31.17 3.57
CA GLY A 221 39.89 31.95 2.87
C GLY A 221 38.46 31.41 3.02
N ALA A 222 37.89 31.45 4.23
CA ALA A 222 36.46 31.19 4.45
C ALA A 222 35.75 32.46 4.96
N PRO A 223 34.66 32.93 4.33
CA PRO A 223 33.87 34.04 4.85
C PRO A 223 33.07 33.64 6.10
N LYS A 224 32.97 34.56 7.07
CA LYS A 224 32.20 34.41 8.30
C LYS A 224 30.69 34.27 8.00
N PRO A 225 29.92 33.48 8.78
CA PRO A 225 28.49 33.33 8.58
C PRO A 225 27.74 34.62 8.91
N THR A 226 27.00 35.14 7.93
CA THR A 226 26.04 36.24 8.10
C THR A 226 24.71 35.71 8.64
N THR A 227 24.26 36.24 9.76
CA THR A 227 22.94 35.99 10.35
C THR A 227 21.86 36.65 9.50
N VAL A 228 21.04 35.88 8.81
CA VAL A 228 19.85 36.40 8.10
C VAL A 228 18.64 36.31 9.03
N LYS A 229 18.06 37.47 9.39
CA LYS A 229 16.76 37.55 10.07
C LYS A 229 15.65 37.07 9.13
N LEU A 230 14.88 36.07 9.55
CA LEU A 230 13.68 35.61 8.83
C LEU A 230 12.60 36.71 8.87
N ALA A 231 12.23 37.22 7.69
CA ALA A 231 11.06 38.07 7.54
C ALA A 231 9.77 37.25 7.71
N ARG A 232 8.83 37.80 8.47
CA ARG A 232 7.54 37.19 8.83
C ARG A 232 6.58 37.27 7.64
N ALA A 233 6.43 36.18 6.88
CA ALA A 233 5.39 36.07 5.85
C ALA A 233 4.00 35.91 6.49
N GLY A 234 3.03 36.67 5.99
CA GLY A 234 1.66 36.77 6.51
C GLY A 234 0.88 35.45 6.50
N LYS A 235 -0.03 35.31 7.47
CA LYS A 235 -0.92 34.14 7.62
C LYS A 235 -1.86 34.04 6.41
N PRO A 236 -1.89 32.92 5.66
CA PRO A 236 -2.96 32.70 4.70
C PRO A 236 -4.28 32.42 5.44
N LYS A 237 -5.36 33.09 5.03
CA LYS A 237 -6.71 32.90 5.57
C LYS A 237 -7.18 31.48 5.23
N PRO A 238 -7.69 30.68 6.19
CA PRO A 238 -8.22 29.35 5.90
C PRO A 238 -9.53 29.47 5.11
N GLY A 239 -9.53 28.96 3.89
CA GLY A 239 -10.78 28.65 3.19
C GLY A 239 -11.58 27.61 3.97
N SER A 240 -12.88 27.84 4.12
CA SER A 240 -13.81 26.98 4.84
C SER A 240 -14.04 25.66 4.11
N TRP A 241 -13.20 24.66 4.37
CA TRP A 241 -13.42 23.29 3.92
C TRP A 241 -14.48 22.63 4.80
N GLN A 242 -15.71 22.50 4.30
CA GLN A 242 -16.74 21.71 4.96
C GLN A 242 -16.38 20.22 4.87
N ILE A 243 -16.11 19.60 6.02
CA ILE A 243 -15.87 18.15 6.14
C ILE A 243 -17.21 17.44 5.96
N GLN A 244 -17.54 17.04 4.73
CA GLN A 244 -18.65 16.13 4.52
C GLN A 244 -18.21 14.72 4.94
N ARG A 245 -18.89 14.16 5.95
CA ARG A 245 -18.75 12.74 6.30
C ARG A 245 -19.21 11.91 5.09
N PRO A 246 -18.38 11.00 4.54
CA PRO A 246 -18.83 10.16 3.44
C PRO A 246 -20.00 9.27 3.90
N LYS A 247 -21.12 9.39 3.20
CA LYS A 247 -22.25 8.46 3.24
C LYS A 247 -21.72 7.11 2.74
N LYS A 248 -21.67 6.10 3.62
CA LYS A 248 -21.43 4.64 3.37
C LYS A 248 -20.30 4.32 2.36
N LEU A 249 -19.18 3.75 2.82
CA LEU A 249 -18.10 3.29 1.94
C LEU A 249 -18.67 2.44 0.77
N PRO A 250 -18.38 2.75 -0.50
CA PRO A 250 -18.88 1.97 -1.62
C PRO A 250 -18.40 0.53 -1.48
N SER A 251 -19.36 -0.40 -1.50
CA SER A 251 -19.16 -1.84 -1.30
C SER A 251 -18.37 -2.50 -2.43
N GLU A 252 -18.22 -1.83 -3.59
CA GLU A 252 -17.50 -2.37 -4.74
C GLU A 252 -16.40 -1.42 -5.22
N THR A 253 -15.17 -1.94 -5.23
CA THR A 253 -14.04 -1.24 -5.85
C THR A 253 -14.19 -1.25 -7.37
N LYS A 254 -14.39 -0.08 -7.97
CA LYS A 254 -14.43 0.09 -9.42
C LYS A 254 -13.08 -0.24 -10.06
N VAL A 255 -13.08 -1.12 -11.05
CA VAL A 255 -11.93 -1.37 -11.93
C VAL A 255 -12.03 -0.43 -13.14
N ILE A 256 -10.94 0.25 -13.46
CA ILE A 256 -10.80 1.08 -14.65
C ILE A 256 -9.72 0.45 -15.52
N GLN A 257 -9.90 0.43 -16.84
CA GLN A 257 -8.89 -0.06 -17.77
C GLN A 257 -8.41 1.08 -18.66
N GLY A 258 -7.11 1.36 -18.59
CA GLY A 258 -6.43 2.34 -19.44
C GLY A 258 -5.52 1.67 -20.49
N PRO A 259 -4.72 2.47 -21.22
CA PRO A 259 -3.76 1.93 -22.18
C PRO A 259 -2.69 1.08 -21.48
N VAL A 260 -2.22 0.04 -22.17
CA VAL A 260 -1.12 -0.80 -21.71
C VAL A 260 0.19 -0.05 -21.96
N GLU A 261 1.03 0.01 -20.93
CA GLU A 261 2.32 0.69 -21.01
C GLU A 261 3.45 -0.34 -21.08
N LYS A 262 4.16 -0.38 -22.21
CA LYS A 262 5.35 -1.20 -22.33
C LYS A 262 6.41 -0.69 -21.35
N THR A 263 7.05 -1.63 -20.67
CA THR A 263 8.11 -1.33 -19.72
C THR A 263 9.27 -2.30 -19.92
N THR A 264 10.47 -1.82 -19.64
CA THR A 264 11.71 -2.59 -19.68
C THR A 264 12.25 -2.73 -18.27
N MET A 265 12.65 -3.95 -17.91
CA MET A 265 13.09 -4.27 -16.55
C MET A 265 14.61 -4.24 -16.45
N TYR A 266 15.10 -3.65 -15.36
CA TYR A 266 16.53 -3.59 -15.03
C TYR A 266 16.75 -3.87 -13.55
N ILE A 267 17.93 -4.38 -13.20
CA ILE A 267 18.44 -4.29 -11.83
C ILE A 267 19.21 -2.98 -11.70
N GLN A 268 18.70 -2.01 -10.95
CA GLN A 268 19.46 -0.84 -10.55
C GLN A 268 20.37 -1.22 -9.38
N ALA A 269 21.67 -1.20 -9.61
CA ALA A 269 22.67 -1.59 -8.62
C ALA A 269 23.18 -0.40 -7.78
N GLY A 270 23.12 0.82 -8.31
CA GLY A 270 23.54 2.02 -7.59
C GLY A 270 23.33 3.31 -8.38
N ALA A 271 23.50 4.45 -7.69
CA ALA A 271 23.54 5.78 -8.27
C ALA A 271 24.62 6.59 -7.56
N PHE A 272 25.52 7.22 -8.32
CA PHE A 272 26.72 7.88 -7.78
C PHE A 272 26.84 9.29 -8.35
N THR A 273 27.28 10.26 -7.55
CA THR A 273 27.65 11.60 -8.08
C THR A 273 28.93 11.54 -8.90
N GLU A 274 29.85 10.64 -8.54
CA GLU A 274 31.14 10.45 -9.21
C GLU A 274 31.07 9.35 -10.28
N PHE A 275 31.42 9.69 -11.52
CA PHE A 275 31.43 8.72 -12.63
C PHE A 275 32.40 7.56 -12.37
N PHE A 276 33.54 7.82 -11.74
CA PHE A 276 34.54 6.79 -11.44
C PHE A 276 34.00 5.68 -10.53
N ASN A 277 33.19 6.04 -9.53
CA ASN A 277 32.54 5.07 -8.64
C ASN A 277 31.51 4.23 -9.40
N ALA A 278 30.71 4.86 -10.27
CA ALA A 278 29.78 4.16 -11.15
C ALA A 278 30.52 3.20 -12.10
N ASN A 279 31.64 3.62 -12.69
CA ASN A 279 32.43 2.80 -13.60
C ASN A 279 33.08 1.59 -12.90
N ARG A 280 33.54 1.76 -11.65
CA ARG A 280 34.02 0.64 -10.83
C ARG A 280 32.93 -0.40 -10.61
N LEU A 281 31.72 0.03 -10.25
CA LEU A 281 30.60 -0.89 -10.08
C LEU A 281 30.19 -1.55 -11.40
N LYS A 282 30.17 -0.80 -12.51
CA LYS A 282 29.90 -1.34 -13.85
C LYS A 282 30.85 -2.49 -14.20
N ARG A 283 32.16 -2.31 -14.02
CA ARG A 283 33.16 -3.36 -14.28
C ARG A 283 32.96 -4.58 -13.40
N ARG A 284 32.60 -4.39 -12.12
CA ARG A 284 32.32 -5.51 -11.21
C ARG A 284 31.10 -6.31 -11.65
N LEU A 285 30.12 -5.65 -12.26
CA LEU A 285 28.84 -6.26 -12.62
C LEU A 285 28.76 -6.76 -14.07
N SER A 286 29.78 -6.54 -14.90
CA SER A 286 29.75 -6.93 -16.32
C SER A 286 29.59 -8.44 -16.54
N SER A 287 30.01 -9.28 -15.59
CA SER A 287 29.80 -10.73 -15.61
C SER A 287 28.33 -11.14 -15.41
N PHE A 288 27.48 -10.26 -14.87
CA PHE A 288 26.06 -10.52 -14.64
C PHE A 288 25.17 -10.18 -15.86
N GLY A 289 25.77 -9.59 -16.90
CA GLY A 289 25.09 -9.20 -18.13
C GLY A 289 25.43 -7.78 -18.56
N ASN A 290 24.70 -7.30 -19.57
CA ASN A 290 24.87 -5.94 -20.07
C ASN A 290 24.68 -4.93 -18.94
N THR A 291 25.77 -4.24 -18.57
CA THR A 291 25.77 -3.27 -17.48
C THR A 291 26.03 -1.89 -18.04
N VAL A 292 25.07 -0.98 -17.83
CA VAL A 292 25.07 0.36 -18.39
C VAL A 292 25.12 1.41 -17.28
N ILE A 293 25.71 2.56 -17.62
CA ILE A 293 25.67 3.77 -16.81
C ILE A 293 24.79 4.78 -17.55
N THR A 294 23.83 5.37 -16.86
CA THR A 294 22.97 6.43 -17.41
C THR A 294 23.03 7.64 -16.49
N GLY A 295 23.20 8.83 -17.06
CA GLY A 295 23.09 10.09 -16.31
C GLY A 295 21.63 10.39 -15.98
N VAL A 296 21.35 10.79 -14.75
CA VAL A 296 20.03 11.21 -14.29
C VAL A 296 20.18 12.43 -13.38
N VAL A 297 19.37 13.46 -13.62
CA VAL A 297 19.30 14.65 -12.76
C VAL A 297 18.26 14.40 -11.67
N LEU A 298 18.63 14.60 -10.40
CA LEU A 298 17.73 14.51 -9.26
C LEU A 298 17.85 15.79 -8.41
N GLY A 299 16.88 16.69 -8.55
CA GLY A 299 17.01 18.06 -8.02
C GLY A 299 18.14 18.77 -8.76
N ASP A 300 19.12 19.29 -8.02
CA ASP A 300 20.30 19.97 -8.58
C ASP A 300 21.51 19.04 -8.74
N GLN A 301 21.35 17.73 -8.52
CA GLN A 301 22.45 16.76 -8.56
C GLN A 301 22.40 15.88 -9.81
N ASN A 302 23.53 15.81 -10.52
CA ASN A 302 23.75 14.82 -11.56
C ASN A 302 24.22 13.50 -10.95
N LEU A 303 23.52 12.41 -11.27
CA LEU A 303 23.80 11.07 -10.79
C LEU A 303 24.07 10.11 -11.94
N TYR A 304 25.07 9.25 -11.78
CA TYR A 304 25.41 8.14 -12.65
C TYR A 304 24.76 6.86 -12.11
N ARG A 305 23.64 6.47 -12.74
CA ARG A 305 22.88 5.27 -12.38
C ARG A 305 23.47 4.04 -13.06
N VAL A 306 23.87 3.04 -12.29
CA VAL A 306 24.41 1.76 -12.77
C VAL A 306 23.29 0.73 -12.81
N ARG A 307 23.08 0.09 -13.97
CA ARG A 307 22.00 -0.87 -14.18
C ARG A 307 22.45 -2.09 -14.95
N VAL A 308 21.92 -3.26 -14.61
CA VAL A 308 22.10 -4.51 -15.35
C VAL A 308 20.81 -4.84 -16.07
N GLY A 309 20.87 -5.02 -17.39
CA GLY A 309 19.71 -5.33 -18.23
C GLY A 309 19.84 -4.78 -19.67
N PRO A 310 18.77 -4.84 -20.47
CA PRO A 310 17.39 -5.20 -20.10
C PRO A 310 17.22 -6.68 -19.70
N ILE A 311 16.14 -6.98 -18.96
CA ILE A 311 15.79 -8.32 -18.50
C ILE A 311 14.36 -8.67 -18.91
N ASP A 312 14.19 -9.82 -19.55
CA ASP A 312 12.95 -10.15 -20.26
C ASP A 312 11.85 -10.70 -19.35
N ASN A 313 12.22 -11.39 -18.28
CA ASN A 313 11.28 -12.02 -17.35
C ASN A 313 11.65 -11.81 -15.88
N LEU A 314 10.61 -11.83 -15.03
CA LEU A 314 10.74 -11.52 -13.61
C LEU A 314 11.53 -12.59 -12.83
N ALA A 315 11.38 -13.87 -13.16
CA ALA A 315 12.11 -14.94 -12.47
C ALA A 315 13.64 -14.79 -12.65
N LYS A 316 14.07 -14.47 -13.88
CA LYS A 316 15.48 -14.14 -14.19
C LYS A 316 15.91 -12.87 -13.43
N ALA A 317 15.06 -11.85 -13.36
CA ALA A 317 15.38 -10.63 -12.61
C ALA A 317 15.53 -10.89 -11.11
N ASP A 318 14.67 -11.71 -10.50
CA ASP A 318 14.76 -12.07 -9.09
C ASP A 318 16.05 -12.85 -8.79
N GLY A 319 16.36 -13.88 -9.60
CA GLY A 319 17.60 -14.64 -9.43
C GLY A 319 18.86 -13.80 -9.67
N LEU A 320 18.81 -12.85 -10.62
CA LEU A 320 19.92 -11.93 -10.86
C LEU A 320 20.09 -10.92 -9.72
N LEU A 321 18.99 -10.40 -9.20
CA LEU A 321 18.99 -9.49 -8.05
C LEU A 321 19.65 -10.15 -6.84
N GLU A 322 19.27 -11.38 -6.50
CA GLU A 322 19.87 -12.12 -5.38
C GLU A 322 21.38 -12.31 -5.56
N LYS A 323 21.81 -12.73 -6.76
CA LYS A 323 23.24 -12.84 -7.08
C LYS A 323 23.98 -11.52 -6.89
N ILE A 324 23.43 -10.42 -7.41
CA ILE A 324 24.04 -9.09 -7.30
C ILE A 324 24.12 -8.64 -5.83
N ILE A 325 23.06 -8.83 -5.04
CA ILE A 325 23.05 -8.53 -3.60
C ILE A 325 24.17 -9.30 -2.89
N ASN A 326 24.31 -10.60 -3.18
CA ASN A 326 25.31 -11.47 -2.59
C ASN A 326 26.76 -11.10 -2.96
N THR A 327 26.99 -10.30 -4.02
CA THR A 327 28.31 -9.73 -4.34
C THR A 327 28.66 -8.45 -3.56
N GLY A 328 27.86 -8.09 -2.55
CA GLY A 328 28.04 -6.87 -1.77
C GLY A 328 27.43 -5.64 -2.45
N VAL A 329 26.27 -5.78 -3.10
CA VAL A 329 25.43 -4.66 -3.54
C VAL A 329 24.06 -4.74 -2.86
N PRO A 330 23.98 -4.55 -1.53
CA PRO A 330 22.75 -4.78 -0.76
C PRO A 330 21.61 -3.81 -1.14
N GLY A 331 21.92 -2.65 -1.73
CA GLY A 331 20.94 -1.67 -2.20
C GLY A 331 20.38 -1.92 -3.60
N ALA A 332 20.76 -3.02 -4.26
CA ALA A 332 20.26 -3.35 -5.59
C ALA A 332 18.74 -3.57 -5.57
N ARG A 333 18.06 -3.17 -6.65
CA ARG A 333 16.60 -3.33 -6.78
C ARG A 333 16.14 -3.46 -8.22
N ILE A 334 15.01 -4.15 -8.42
CA ILE A 334 14.32 -4.17 -9.71
C ILE A 334 13.71 -2.80 -9.98
N THR A 335 13.90 -2.29 -11.19
CA THR A 335 13.32 -1.03 -11.68
C THR A 335 12.69 -1.26 -13.04
N LEU A 336 11.63 -0.49 -13.32
CA LEU A 336 10.92 -0.49 -14.60
C LEU A 336 11.11 0.87 -15.27
N GLU A 337 11.53 0.86 -16.53
CA GLU A 337 11.60 2.06 -17.38
C GLU A 337 10.62 1.94 -18.55
N ARG A 338 10.19 3.07 -19.11
CA ARG A 338 9.28 3.13 -20.26
C ARG A 338 10.03 3.38 -21.54
#